data_AF-A0A2A3L8D3-F1
#
_entry.id   AF-A0A2A3L8D3-F1
#
_cell.length_a   1.000
_cell.length_b   1.000
_cell.length_c   1.000
_cell.angle_alpha   90.00
_cell.angle_beta   90.00
_cell.angle_gamma   90.00
#
_symmetry.space_group_name_H-M   'P 1'
#
loop_
_entity.id
_entity.type
_entity.pdbx_description
1 polymer ?
#
loop_
_entity_poly.entity_id
_entity_poly.type
_entity_poly.pdbx_seq_one_letter_code
_entity_poly.pdbx_strand_id
1 'polypeptide(L)'
;RRNGGRVVVASYLLADGLFQQRLHGCGADLVSAPLSTHPGLARLIANRFRRALPPVLAATARHASRRTGPHQRAHAPATRPVP
;
A
#
# COMPACT_ATOMS: atom_id res chain seq x y z
N ARG A 1 -10.60 -41.06 -7.23
CA ARG A 1 -10.06 -40.50 -5.97
C ARG A 1 -8.63 -40.05 -6.26
N ARG A 2 -8.27 -38.77 -6.12
CA ARG A 2 -6.90 -38.31 -6.38
C ARG A 2 -6.00 -38.76 -5.21
N ASN A 3 -4.94 -39.49 -5.52
CA ASN A 3 -4.03 -40.13 -4.57
C ASN A 3 -2.91 -39.19 -4.11
N GLY A 4 -3.19 -37.90 -3.98
CA GLY A 4 -2.23 -36.85 -3.61
C GLY A 4 -2.82 -35.98 -2.49
N GLY A 5 -1.97 -35.55 -1.56
CA GLY A 5 -2.37 -34.73 -0.41
C GLY A 5 -2.99 -33.39 -0.81
N ARG A 6 -3.51 -32.65 0.19
CA ARG A 6 -4.12 -31.33 -0.03
C ARG A 6 -3.09 -30.32 -0.57
N VAL A 7 -3.45 -29.59 -1.62
CA VAL A 7 -2.63 -28.54 -2.24
C VAL A 7 -3.28 -27.18 -2.04
N VAL A 8 -2.50 -26.23 -1.53
CA VAL A 8 -2.92 -24.85 -1.31
C VAL A 8 -2.04 -23.91 -2.12
N VAL A 9 -2.64 -22.93 -2.80
CA VAL A 9 -1.93 -21.91 -3.57
C VAL A 9 -2.05 -20.56 -2.88
N ALA A 10 -0.92 -19.97 -2.54
CA ALA A 10 -0.86 -18.58 -2.08
C ALA A 10 -0.76 -17.63 -3.29
N SER A 11 -1.75 -16.76 -3.45
CA SER A 11 -1.77 -15.74 -4.49
C SER A 11 -0.80 -14.61 -4.16
N TYR A 12 0.17 -14.37 -5.04
CA TYR A 12 1.08 -13.22 -4.99
C TYR A 12 0.66 -12.13 -5.98
N LEU A 13 -0.65 -11.95 -6.15
CA LEU A 13 -1.23 -10.96 -7.05
C LEU A 13 -1.62 -9.70 -6.27
N LEU A 14 -1.46 -8.53 -6.90
CA LEU A 14 -1.80 -7.25 -6.26
C LEU A 14 -3.27 -6.88 -6.37
N ALA A 15 -4.06 -7.58 -7.17
CA ALA A 15 -5.47 -7.28 -7.42
C ALA A 15 -6.21 -8.54 -7.87
N ASP A 16 -7.54 -8.50 -7.76
CA ASP A 16 -8.41 -9.42 -8.50
C ASP A 16 -8.26 -9.21 -10.01
N GLY A 17 -8.55 -10.25 -10.78
CA GLY A 17 -8.48 -10.22 -12.24
C GLY A 17 -8.29 -11.59 -12.87
N LEU A 18 -7.95 -11.62 -14.16
CA LEU A 18 -7.85 -12.86 -14.94
C LEU A 18 -6.88 -13.87 -14.31
N PHE A 19 -5.73 -13.42 -13.81
CA PHE A 19 -4.77 -14.32 -13.17
C PHE A 19 -5.31 -14.94 -11.89
N GLN A 20 -6.01 -14.15 -11.07
CA GLN A 20 -6.67 -14.66 -9.87
C GLN A 20 -7.76 -15.68 -10.23
N GLN A 21 -8.56 -15.42 -11.27
CA GLN A 21 -9.55 -16.36 -11.78
C GLN A 21 -8.93 -17.67 -12.28
N ARG A 22 -7.78 -17.59 -12.97
CA ARG A 22 -7.04 -18.79 -13.40
C ARG A 22 -6.51 -19.60 -12.22
N LEU A 23 -6.05 -18.95 -11.15
CA LEU A 23 -5.64 -19.65 -9.93
C LEU A 23 -6.82 -20.37 -9.28
N HIS A 24 -7.99 -19.74 -9.17
CA HIS A 24 -9.18 -20.41 -8.64
C HIS A 24 -9.59 -21.65 -9.46
N GLY A 25 -9.33 -21.66 -10.77
CA GLY A 25 -9.59 -22.78 -11.67
C GLY A 25 -8.45 -23.80 -11.81
N CYS A 26 -7.32 -23.66 -11.11
CA CYS A 26 -6.12 -24.48 -11.36
C CYS A 26 -6.19 -25.90 -10.77
N GLY A 27 -7.25 -26.21 -10.01
CA GLY A 27 -7.47 -27.53 -9.41
C GLY A 27 -6.85 -27.72 -8.02
N ALA A 28 -6.32 -26.65 -7.41
CA ALA A 28 -5.95 -26.62 -6.00
C ALA A 28 -7.16 -26.74 -5.08
N ASP A 29 -6.96 -27.26 -3.86
CA ASP A 29 -8.03 -27.39 -2.88
C ASP A 29 -8.40 -26.04 -2.26
N LEU A 30 -7.42 -25.14 -2.12
CA LEU A 30 -7.60 -23.77 -1.63
C LEU A 30 -6.69 -22.80 -2.38
N VAL A 31 -7.19 -21.59 -2.59
CA VAL A 31 -6.45 -20.47 -3.18
C VAL A 31 -6.69 -19.25 -2.30
N SER A 32 -5.62 -18.58 -1.87
CA SER A 32 -5.75 -17.37 -1.07
C SER A 32 -6.30 -16.19 -1.88
N ALA A 33 -6.90 -15.21 -1.19
CA ALA A 33 -7.18 -13.90 -1.77
C ALA A 33 -5.88 -13.21 -2.26
N PRO A 34 -5.98 -12.25 -3.20
CA PRO A 34 -4.83 -11.46 -3.63
C PRO A 34 -4.32 -10.55 -2.49
N LEU A 35 -3.05 -10.16 -2.58
CA LEU A 35 -2.35 -9.33 -1.59
C LEU A 35 -2.95 -7.93 -1.42
N SER A 36 -3.71 -7.42 -2.40
CA SER A 36 -4.40 -6.10 -2.35
C SER A 36 -5.22 -5.92 -1.09
N THR A 37 -5.80 -7.00 -0.60
CA THR A 37 -6.69 -7.00 0.57
C THR A 37 -5.96 -6.58 1.85
N HIS A 38 -4.63 -6.56 1.85
CA HIS A 38 -3.84 -6.20 3.02
C HIS A 38 -3.62 -4.68 3.14
N PRO A 39 -4.04 -4.02 4.25
CA PRO A 39 -3.99 -2.56 4.41
C PRO A 39 -2.55 -1.99 4.40
N GLY A 40 -1.55 -2.80 4.76
CA GLY A 40 -0.14 -2.40 4.73
C GLY A 40 0.48 -2.30 3.34
N LEU A 41 -0.19 -2.79 2.27
CA LEU A 41 0.41 -2.93 0.95
C LEU A 41 0.74 -1.58 0.30
N ALA A 42 -0.16 -0.60 0.39
CA ALA A 42 0.07 0.73 -0.17
C ALA A 42 1.34 1.39 0.43
N ARG A 43 1.53 1.26 1.75
CA ARG A 43 2.71 1.76 2.46
C ARG A 43 3.98 1.05 2.00
N LEU A 44 3.92 -0.27 1.80
CA LEU A 44 5.05 -1.06 1.30
C LEU A 44 5.45 -0.63 -0.12
N ILE A 45 4.48 -0.48 -1.02
CA ILE A 45 4.72 -0.05 -2.41
C ILE A 45 5.36 1.34 -2.43
N ALA A 46 4.81 2.30 -1.68
CA ALA A 46 5.37 3.65 -1.57
C ALA A 46 6.81 3.65 -1.03
N ASN A 47 7.10 2.82 -0.03
CA ASN A 47 8.46 2.65 0.51
C ASN A 47 9.43 2.10 -0.54
N ARG A 48 9.03 1.07 -1.29
CA ARG A 48 9.85 0.44 -2.32
C ARG A 48 10.12 1.43 -3.47
N PHE A 49 9.10 2.18 -3.89
CA PHE A 49 9.25 3.22 -4.89
C PHE A 49 10.26 4.28 -4.44
N ARG A 50 10.11 4.83 -3.22
CA ARG A 50 11.06 5.81 -2.68
C ARG A 50 12.50 5.30 -2.60
N ARG A 51 12.69 4.02 -2.28
CA ARG A 51 14.01 3.37 -2.24
C ARG A 51 14.61 3.17 -3.63
N ALA A 52 13.78 2.95 -4.64
CA ALA A 52 14.21 2.76 -6.02
C ALA A 52 14.42 4.07 -6.79
N LEU A 53 13.93 5.20 -6.28
CA LEU A 53 14.10 6.50 -6.92
C LEU A 53 15.59 6.87 -6.99
N PRO A 54 16.09 7.27 -8.17
CA PRO A 54 17.43 7.85 -8.26
C PRO A 54 17.49 9.16 -7.45
N PRO A 55 18.67 9.57 -6.94
CA PRO A 55 18.82 10.71 -6.05
C PRO A 55 18.17 12.00 -6.55
N VAL A 56 18.24 12.23 -7.88
CA VAL A 56 17.66 13.40 -8.56
C VAL A 56 16.13 13.47 -8.44
N LEU A 57 15.43 12.33 -8.56
CA LEU A 57 13.97 12.26 -8.40
C LEU A 57 13.54 12.12 -6.93
N ALA A 58 14.42 11.58 -6.08
CA ALA A 58 14.14 11.47 -4.65
C ALA A 58 14.09 12.84 -3.96
N ALA A 59 14.85 13.83 -4.43
CA ALA A 59 14.85 15.19 -3.88
C ALA A 59 13.52 15.93 -4.13
N THR A 60 12.93 15.75 -5.32
CA THR A 60 11.64 16.36 -5.71
C THR A 60 10.46 15.67 -5.02
N ALA A 61 10.45 14.34 -4.94
CA ALA A 61 9.41 13.57 -4.22
C ALA A 61 9.33 13.94 -2.72
N ARG A 62 10.48 14.20 -2.09
CA ARG A 62 10.56 14.69 -0.69
C ARG A 62 9.98 16.09 -0.55
N HIS A 63 10.28 17.00 -1.49
CA HIS A 63 9.75 18.37 -1.47
C HIS A 63 8.23 18.40 -1.67
N ALA A 64 7.71 17.63 -2.62
CA ALA A 64 6.28 17.52 -2.87
C ALA A 64 5.52 17.03 -1.62
N SER A 65 6.08 16.03 -0.91
CA SER A 65 5.49 15.50 0.31
C SER A 65 5.48 16.49 1.49
N ARG A 66 6.44 17.44 1.53
CA ARG A 66 6.53 18.46 2.59
C ARG A 66 5.56 19.62 2.38
N ARG A 67 5.20 19.94 1.13
CA ARG A 67 4.27 21.04 0.82
C ARG A 67 2.81 20.75 1.18
N THR A 68 2.44 19.48 1.34
CA THR A 68 1.08 19.06 1.71
C THR A 68 0.88 18.98 3.24
N GLY A 69 1.76 19.57 4.05
CA GLY A 69 1.53 19.74 5.48
C GLY A 69 0.39 20.74 5.72
N PRO A 70 -0.64 20.40 6.54
CA PRO A 70 -1.78 21.27 6.74
C PRO A 70 -1.35 22.57 7.41
N HIS A 71 -2.03 23.66 7.05
CA HIS A 71 -1.97 24.93 7.74
C HIS A 71 -2.08 24.72 9.25
N GLN A 72 -0.94 24.75 9.94
CA GLN A 72 -0.86 24.97 11.37
C GLN A 72 -1.25 26.43 11.57
N ARG A 73 -2.57 26.70 11.60
CA ARG A 73 -3.08 28.00 12.04
C ARG A 73 -2.60 28.17 13.47
N ALA A 74 -1.61 29.04 13.61
CA ALA A 74 -1.12 29.51 14.88
C ALA A 74 -2.31 30.01 15.71
N HIS A 75 -2.62 29.28 16.78
CA HIS A 75 -3.37 29.84 17.89
C HIS A 75 -2.46 30.88 18.56
N ALA A 76 -2.59 32.14 18.15
CA ALA A 76 -2.07 33.26 18.91
C ALA A 76 -2.97 33.47 20.14
N PRO A 77 -2.42 33.61 21.36
CA PRO A 77 -3.22 33.99 22.51
C PRO A 77 -3.55 35.49 22.37
N ALA A 78 -4.83 35.81 22.25
CA ALA A 78 -5.31 37.19 22.27
C ALA A 78 -5.26 37.71 23.72
N THR A 79 -4.16 38.39 24.08
CA THR A 79 -4.12 39.22 25.28
C THR A 79 -4.91 40.49 25.03
N ARG A 80 -6.13 40.57 25.57
CA ARG A 80 -6.90 41.82 25.72
C ARG A 80 -6.30 42.66 26.84
N PRO A 81 -6.03 43.96 26.65
CA PRO A 81 -5.94 44.88 27.78
C PRO A 81 -7.37 45.24 28.22
N VAL A 82 -7.57 45.32 29.54
CA VAL A 82 -8.80 45.77 30.23
C VAL A 82 -8.41 47.07 30.97
N PRO A 83 -9.29 48.09 31.04
CA PRO A 83 -8.91 49.51 31.13
C PRO A 83 -8.26 49.95 32.44
#